data_AF-A0A6P5SIW6-F1
#
_entry.id   AF-A0A6P5SIW6-F1
#
_cell.length_a   1.000
_cell.length_b   1.000
_cell.length_c   1.000
_cell.angle_alpha   90.00
_cell.angle_beta   90.00
_cell.angle_gamma   90.00
#
_symmetry.space_group_name_H-M   'P 1'
#
loop_
_entity.id
_entity.type
_entity.pdbx_description
1 polymer ?
#
loop_
_entity_poly.entity_id
_entity_poly.type
_entity_poly.pdbx_seq_one_letter_code
_entity_poly.pdbx_strand_id
1 'polypeptide(L)'
;MEGFPERGKAADLGQLQSTMHSIELACTSIQMHMNSAAAEATILSLSQTPQPYQACKFILENSQVANARFQAAAAIQNAAIREWGFLSSDNKRSMISFCLCFVMQHANSPEGYVQAKVSSVAAQLLKRGWLEFSATDKETFFYQVNQAVYGIHGVDVQFTGINFLESLVSEFSPSTSSAMGLPREFHEHCRKSLELDHLKTFYCWARDAALSVTNRIIESDSAIPEVKVCTAAFRLMLQILNWEFSTTAFADGVKQGSDSPKRSECNLVQPGPAWRDVLVTGGHIGWLLRLYGALRQKFSCEGYWLDCPIAVAARKLIVQFCSLTGTIFLSDNVQMHEHHLLELLSGIIQWIDPPDAVSKAIECGKSESEMLDGCRALLSIATVTTPSVFDQLLKSTRPYGTLTLLCVLMSEVVKILMTNNSEEETWSWEARDILLDTWTALLVPINRSGGNALLPAEGKNATASLFALIVQAELKAASASAFKDDDSDYLQASIVALDERLSSYALIARAAIDVTIPLLTRLFTERFERLSQGHY
;
A
#
# COMPACT_ATOMS: atom_id res chain seq x y z
N MET A 1 6.87 -57.46 28.93
CA MET A 1 7.41 -56.23 29.53
C MET A 1 8.90 -56.26 29.26
N GLU A 2 9.31 -55.85 28.06
CA GLU A 2 10.72 -55.72 27.67
C GLU A 2 10.91 -54.25 27.30
N GLY A 3 11.73 -53.57 28.10
CA GLY A 3 12.04 -52.16 27.93
C GLY A 3 13.05 -51.95 26.81
N PHE A 4 12.68 -51.08 25.86
CA PHE A 4 13.63 -50.46 24.93
C PHE A 4 14.50 -49.43 25.68
N PRO A 5 15.75 -49.19 25.25
CA PRO A 5 16.74 -48.48 26.06
C PRO A 5 16.49 -46.96 26.07
N GLU A 6 16.29 -46.40 27.27
CA GLU A 6 16.20 -44.94 27.53
C GLU A 6 17.47 -44.15 27.16
N ARG A 7 18.59 -44.84 26.93
CA ARG A 7 19.92 -44.26 26.70
C ARG A 7 20.03 -43.46 25.39
N GLY A 8 19.25 -43.79 24.37
CA GLY A 8 19.25 -43.09 23.07
C GLY A 8 18.52 -41.74 23.10
N LYS A 9 17.44 -41.62 23.87
CA LYS A 9 16.68 -40.36 24.02
C LYS A 9 17.41 -39.32 24.87
N ALA A 10 18.14 -39.77 25.89
CA ALA A 10 18.93 -38.88 26.75
C ALA A 10 20.13 -38.26 26.03
N ALA A 11 20.80 -39.03 25.16
CA ALA A 11 21.92 -38.54 24.35
C ALA A 11 21.47 -37.52 23.29
N ASP A 12 20.33 -37.76 22.65
CA ASP A 12 19.71 -36.84 21.67
C ASP A 12 19.30 -35.51 22.33
N LEU A 13 18.68 -35.56 23.53
CA LEU A 13 18.33 -34.35 24.27
C LEU A 13 19.56 -33.53 24.69
N GLY A 14 20.63 -34.18 25.14
CA GLY A 14 21.89 -33.50 25.49
C GLY A 14 22.51 -32.76 24.30
N GLN A 15 22.45 -33.34 23.10
CA GLN A 15 22.92 -32.71 21.87
C GLN A 15 22.06 -31.49 21.47
N LEU A 16 20.74 -31.59 21.61
CA LEU A 16 19.82 -30.47 21.34
C LEU A 16 20.07 -29.31 22.31
N GLN A 17 20.23 -29.59 23.60
CA GLN A 17 20.55 -28.59 24.62
C GLN A 17 21.91 -27.92 24.35
N SER A 18 22.93 -28.70 24.00
CA SER A 18 24.26 -28.15 23.66
C SER A 18 24.18 -27.23 22.45
N THR A 19 23.43 -27.63 21.41
CA THR A 19 23.27 -26.83 20.19
C THR A 19 22.55 -25.52 20.50
N MET A 20 21.46 -25.57 21.28
CA MET A 20 20.74 -24.38 21.73
C MET A 20 21.68 -23.43 22.48
N HIS A 21 22.44 -23.94 23.46
CA HIS A 21 23.35 -23.10 24.25
C HIS A 21 24.44 -22.45 23.39
N SER A 22 25.02 -23.17 22.43
CA SER A 22 26.00 -22.61 21.49
C SER A 22 25.41 -21.47 20.66
N ILE A 23 24.16 -21.60 20.21
CA ILE A 23 23.49 -20.56 19.41
C ILE A 23 23.09 -19.36 20.28
N GLU A 24 22.64 -19.57 21.52
CA GLU A 24 22.36 -18.51 22.48
C GLU A 24 23.62 -17.68 22.80
N LEU A 25 24.75 -18.37 23.04
CA LEU A 25 26.04 -17.73 23.25
C LEU A 25 26.47 -16.94 22.02
N ALA A 26 26.39 -17.52 20.83
CA ALA A 26 26.73 -16.82 19.58
C ALA A 26 25.88 -15.56 19.37
N CYS A 27 24.56 -15.63 19.60
CA CYS A 27 23.68 -14.47 19.49
C CYS A 27 24.06 -13.37 20.48
N THR A 28 24.41 -13.75 21.71
CA THR A 28 24.85 -12.80 22.75
C THR A 28 26.19 -12.17 22.39
N SER A 29 27.13 -12.95 21.85
CA SER A 29 28.43 -12.47 21.39
C SER A 29 28.32 -11.44 20.26
N ILE A 30 27.43 -11.65 19.28
CA ILE A 30 27.16 -10.65 18.22
C ILE A 30 26.59 -9.36 18.83
N GLN A 31 25.61 -9.47 19.73
CA GLN A 31 24.99 -8.30 20.36
C GLN A 31 25.99 -7.48 21.20
N MET A 32 26.99 -8.14 21.77
CA MET A 32 28.05 -7.50 22.56
C MET A 32 29.27 -7.10 21.71
N HIS A 33 29.22 -7.28 20.38
CA HIS A 33 30.35 -7.07 19.46
C HIS A 33 31.64 -7.83 19.86
N MET A 34 31.49 -8.99 20.48
CA MET A 34 32.60 -9.85 20.91
C MET A 34 32.76 -11.01 19.94
N ASN A 35 33.94 -11.19 19.35
CA ASN A 35 34.25 -12.32 18.46
C ASN A 35 33.18 -12.55 17.37
N SER A 36 32.65 -11.49 16.75
CA SER A 36 31.50 -11.53 15.81
C SER A 36 31.68 -12.58 14.72
N ALA A 37 32.87 -12.70 14.13
CA ALA A 37 33.14 -13.67 13.08
C ALA A 37 32.96 -15.14 13.54
N ALA A 38 33.36 -15.48 14.76
CA ALA A 38 33.21 -16.83 15.29
C ALA A 38 31.74 -17.14 15.64
N ALA A 39 31.03 -16.13 16.16
CA ALA A 39 29.61 -16.24 16.46
C ALA A 39 28.76 -16.37 15.18
N GLU A 40 29.07 -15.59 14.14
CA GLU A 40 28.46 -15.70 12.82
C GLU A 40 28.72 -17.06 12.19
N ALA A 41 29.95 -17.57 12.27
CA ALA A 41 30.27 -18.92 11.79
C ALA A 41 29.46 -20.00 12.52
N THR A 42 29.25 -19.84 13.83
CA THR A 42 28.43 -20.75 14.64
C THR A 42 26.96 -20.73 14.18
N ILE A 43 26.38 -19.55 13.96
CA ILE A 43 25.01 -19.41 13.46
C ILE A 43 24.88 -19.96 12.03
N LEU A 44 25.85 -19.66 11.16
CA LEU A 44 25.88 -20.22 9.80
C LEU A 44 25.92 -21.75 9.83
N SER A 45 26.72 -22.33 10.73
CA SER A 45 26.85 -23.79 10.85
C SER A 45 25.52 -24.50 11.11
N LEU A 46 24.63 -23.89 11.90
CA LEU A 46 23.28 -24.42 12.13
C LEU A 46 22.49 -24.50 10.83
N SER A 47 22.55 -23.47 9.98
CA SER A 47 21.84 -23.44 8.70
C SER A 47 22.42 -24.38 7.64
N GLN A 48 23.72 -24.68 7.72
CA GLN A 48 24.43 -25.58 6.80
C GLN A 48 24.38 -27.05 7.22
N THR A 49 24.07 -27.32 8.49
CA THR A 49 23.91 -28.68 9.01
C THR A 49 22.79 -29.40 8.24
N PRO A 50 22.99 -30.68 7.83
CA PRO A 50 21.92 -31.48 7.23
C PRO A 50 20.77 -31.70 8.20
N GLN A 51 19.53 -31.50 7.74
CA GLN A 51 18.31 -31.72 8.54
C GLN A 51 18.31 -31.06 9.93
N PRO A 52 18.51 -29.72 10.05
CA PRO A 52 18.62 -29.05 11.34
C PRO A 52 17.26 -28.88 12.05
N TYR A 53 16.18 -29.42 11.48
CA TYR A 53 14.80 -29.14 11.86
C TYR A 53 14.49 -29.49 13.32
N GLN A 54 14.97 -30.62 13.83
CA GLN A 54 14.71 -31.01 15.22
C GLN A 54 15.41 -30.05 16.21
N ALA A 55 16.66 -29.69 15.95
CA ALA A 55 17.40 -28.70 16.74
C ALA A 55 16.72 -27.32 16.68
N CYS A 56 16.29 -26.88 15.50
CA CYS A 56 15.64 -25.59 15.36
C CYS A 56 14.27 -25.53 16.05
N LYS A 57 13.45 -26.59 15.94
CA LYS A 57 12.19 -26.71 16.68
C LYS A 57 12.44 -26.65 18.20
N PHE A 58 13.45 -27.38 18.67
CA PHE A 58 13.83 -27.37 20.09
C PHE A 58 14.25 -25.97 20.56
N ILE A 59 15.08 -25.25 19.79
CA ILE A 59 15.48 -23.87 20.11
C ILE A 59 14.26 -22.94 20.14
N LEU A 60 13.34 -23.04 19.17
CA LEU A 60 12.13 -22.22 19.12
C LEU A 60 11.26 -22.38 20.37
N GLU A 61 11.07 -23.62 20.83
CA GLU A 61 10.21 -23.94 21.98
C GLU A 61 10.85 -23.67 23.35
N ASN A 62 12.19 -23.76 23.46
CA ASN A 62 12.86 -23.80 24.77
C ASN A 62 13.77 -22.60 25.05
N SER A 63 14.32 -21.95 24.01
CA SER A 63 15.29 -20.88 24.19
C SER A 63 14.65 -19.62 24.74
N GLN A 64 15.26 -19.05 25.79
CA GLN A 64 14.84 -17.76 26.33
C GLN A 64 15.40 -16.59 25.54
N VAL A 65 16.37 -16.83 24.65
CA VAL A 65 17.01 -15.79 23.81
C VAL A 65 16.24 -15.62 22.50
N ALA A 66 15.54 -14.51 22.35
CA ALA A 66 14.73 -14.23 21.17
C ALA A 66 15.53 -14.21 19.85
N ASN A 67 16.79 -13.74 19.89
CA ASN A 67 17.69 -13.83 18.74
C ASN A 67 18.00 -15.28 18.34
N ALA A 68 18.17 -16.20 19.30
CA ALA A 68 18.39 -17.61 19.01
C ALA A 68 17.15 -18.25 18.36
N ARG A 69 15.94 -17.91 18.86
CA ARG A 69 14.66 -18.30 18.24
C ARG A 69 14.56 -17.78 16.80
N PHE A 70 14.92 -16.53 16.55
CA PHE A 70 14.95 -15.95 15.21
C PHE A 70 15.92 -16.67 14.27
N GLN A 71 17.15 -16.96 14.73
CA GLN A 71 18.15 -17.68 13.94
C GLN A 71 17.73 -19.13 13.65
N ALA A 72 17.08 -19.80 14.61
CA ALA A 72 16.51 -21.13 14.40
C ALA A 72 15.43 -21.13 13.31
N ALA A 73 14.53 -20.13 13.29
CA ALA A 73 13.57 -19.97 12.21
C ALA A 73 14.25 -19.74 10.85
N ALA A 74 15.28 -18.88 10.81
CA ALA A 74 16.07 -18.65 9.59
C ALA A 74 16.81 -19.92 9.11
N ALA A 75 17.32 -20.73 10.03
CA ALA A 75 17.95 -22.01 9.70
C ALA A 75 16.95 -23.01 9.11
N ILE A 76 15.72 -23.09 9.64
CA ILE A 76 14.62 -23.89 9.05
C ILE A 76 14.38 -23.47 7.60
N GLN A 77 14.23 -22.17 7.35
CA GLN A 77 14.01 -21.62 6.01
C GLN A 77 15.12 -22.04 5.03
N ASN A 78 16.38 -21.78 5.38
CA ASN A 78 17.53 -22.04 4.52
C ASN A 78 17.70 -23.54 4.23
N ALA A 79 17.55 -24.38 5.26
CA ALA A 79 17.64 -25.83 5.11
C ALA A 79 16.49 -26.37 4.26
N ALA A 80 15.26 -25.90 4.49
CA ALA A 80 14.09 -26.36 3.75
C ALA A 80 14.16 -26.02 2.26
N ILE A 81 14.63 -24.83 1.89
CA ILE A 81 14.80 -24.45 0.47
C ILE A 81 15.84 -25.38 -0.21
N ARG A 82 16.97 -25.63 0.46
CA ARG A 82 18.05 -26.48 -0.03
C ARG A 82 17.64 -27.95 -0.15
N GLU A 83 16.91 -28.45 0.84
CA GLU A 83 16.66 -29.89 1.00
C GLU A 83 15.24 -30.30 0.57
N TRP A 84 14.42 -29.38 0.06
CA TRP A 84 13.00 -29.61 -0.21
C TRP A 84 12.72 -30.89 -1.02
N GLY A 85 13.54 -31.17 -2.03
CA GLY A 85 13.40 -32.35 -2.89
C GLY A 85 13.63 -33.69 -2.16
N PHE A 86 14.30 -33.67 -1.02
CA PHE A 86 14.63 -34.85 -0.22
C PHE A 86 13.68 -35.05 0.98
N LEU A 87 12.87 -34.05 1.32
CA LEU A 87 11.90 -34.15 2.41
C LEU A 87 10.68 -34.97 1.99
N SER A 88 10.23 -35.87 2.88
CA SER A 88 8.95 -36.56 2.70
C SER A 88 7.78 -35.58 2.77
N SER A 89 6.66 -35.93 2.13
CA SER A 89 5.43 -35.11 2.18
C SER A 89 4.96 -34.86 3.61
N ASP A 90 5.09 -35.85 4.50
CA ASP A 90 4.75 -35.70 5.92
C ASP A 90 5.66 -34.73 6.65
N ASN A 91 6.97 -34.76 6.38
CA ASN A 91 7.91 -33.81 7.00
C ASN A 91 7.65 -32.38 6.51
N LYS A 92 7.33 -32.19 5.22
CA LYS A 92 6.94 -30.89 4.65
C LYS A 92 5.70 -30.34 5.36
N ARG A 93 4.64 -31.15 5.47
CA ARG A 93 3.40 -30.76 6.15
C ARG A 93 3.60 -30.48 7.63
N SER A 94 4.28 -31.37 8.35
CA SER A 94 4.57 -31.23 9.77
C SER A 94 5.36 -29.96 10.08
N MET A 95 6.29 -29.56 9.20
CA MET A 95 7.07 -28.35 9.39
C MET A 95 6.22 -27.07 9.22
N ILE A 96 5.34 -27.03 8.22
CA ILE A 96 4.39 -25.91 8.04
C ILE A 96 3.44 -25.83 9.23
N SER A 97 2.82 -26.95 9.63
CA SER A 97 1.93 -27.01 10.78
C SER A 97 2.63 -26.61 12.07
N PHE A 98 3.89 -27.01 12.26
CA PHE A 98 4.68 -26.58 13.42
C PHE A 98 4.82 -25.06 13.48
N CYS A 99 5.26 -24.42 12.38
CA CYS A 99 5.42 -22.97 12.35
C CYS A 99 4.09 -22.23 12.59
N LEU A 100 3.00 -22.72 12.00
CA LEU A 100 1.65 -22.18 12.23
C LEU A 100 1.22 -22.32 13.70
N CYS A 101 1.35 -23.51 14.29
CA CYS A 101 1.04 -23.72 15.70
C CYS A 101 1.88 -22.83 16.61
N PHE A 102 3.18 -22.71 16.34
CA PHE A 102 4.09 -21.87 17.12
C PHE A 102 3.62 -20.42 17.16
N VAL A 103 3.30 -19.82 16.01
CA VAL A 103 2.90 -18.41 15.98
C VAL A 103 1.57 -18.18 16.71
N MET A 104 0.63 -19.12 16.61
CA MET A 104 -0.65 -19.00 17.32
C MET A 104 -0.51 -19.20 18.83
N GLN A 105 0.32 -20.14 19.27
CA GLN A 105 0.56 -20.41 20.70
C GLN A 105 1.30 -19.26 21.39
N HIS A 106 2.16 -18.55 20.65
CA HIS A 106 2.96 -17.45 21.17
C HIS A 106 2.47 -16.07 20.68
N ALA A 107 1.19 -15.95 20.33
CA ALA A 107 0.64 -14.71 19.76
C ALA A 107 0.74 -13.47 20.69
N ASN A 108 0.84 -13.69 22.00
CA ASN A 108 1.00 -12.64 23.02
C ASN A 108 2.48 -12.32 23.36
N SER A 109 3.43 -12.93 22.65
CA SER A 109 4.87 -12.70 22.85
C SER A 109 5.24 -11.25 22.54
N PRO A 110 6.01 -10.57 23.41
CA PRO A 110 6.49 -9.21 23.13
C PRO A 110 7.51 -9.16 21.98
N GLU A 111 8.11 -10.30 21.61
CA GLU A 111 9.12 -10.40 20.55
C GLU A 111 8.48 -10.55 19.17
N GLY A 112 7.73 -9.53 18.74
CA GLY A 112 6.98 -9.52 17.48
C GLY A 112 7.82 -9.82 16.24
N TYR A 113 9.12 -9.49 16.24
CA TYR A 113 10.02 -9.81 15.12
C TYR A 113 10.28 -11.31 14.96
N VAL A 114 10.23 -12.10 16.05
CA VAL A 114 10.32 -13.56 16.00
C VAL A 114 9.05 -14.13 15.40
N GLN A 115 7.88 -13.62 15.83
CA GLN A 115 6.58 -14.02 15.28
C GLN A 115 6.48 -13.73 13.78
N ALA A 116 6.91 -12.54 13.36
CA ALA A 116 6.97 -12.16 11.95
C ALA A 116 7.92 -13.07 11.15
N LYS A 117 9.09 -13.42 11.71
CA LYS A 117 10.02 -14.34 11.07
C LYS A 117 9.42 -15.73 10.91
N VAL A 118 8.86 -16.32 11.96
CA VAL A 118 8.27 -17.67 11.87
C VAL A 118 7.06 -17.68 10.92
N SER A 119 6.26 -16.62 10.89
CA SER A 119 5.16 -16.46 9.94
C SER A 119 5.65 -16.41 8.48
N SER A 120 6.72 -15.67 8.20
CA SER A 120 7.30 -15.61 6.85
C SER A 120 7.93 -16.94 6.43
N VAL A 121 8.55 -17.68 7.37
CA VAL A 121 9.00 -19.04 7.10
C VAL A 121 7.82 -19.95 6.77
N ALA A 122 6.74 -19.94 7.55
CA ALA A 122 5.55 -20.73 7.26
C ALA A 122 4.97 -20.41 5.86
N ALA A 123 4.87 -19.13 5.50
CA ALA A 123 4.43 -18.68 4.19
C ALA A 123 5.33 -19.19 3.05
N GLN A 124 6.65 -19.13 3.24
CA GLN A 124 7.62 -19.61 2.26
C GLN A 124 7.57 -21.11 2.07
N LEU A 125 7.47 -21.89 3.15
CA LEU A 125 7.35 -23.33 3.08
C LEU A 125 6.03 -23.73 2.39
N LEU A 126 4.94 -23.02 2.67
CA LEU A 126 3.66 -23.23 2.01
C LEU A 126 3.73 -22.93 0.51
N LYS A 127 4.34 -21.81 0.11
CA LYS A 127 4.57 -21.49 -1.31
C LYS A 127 5.50 -22.51 -1.98
N ARG A 128 6.59 -22.90 -1.31
CA ARG A 128 7.58 -23.84 -1.84
C ARG A 128 6.98 -25.19 -2.19
N GLY A 129 6.02 -25.65 -1.39
CA GLY A 129 5.25 -26.87 -1.63
C GLY A 129 3.93 -26.69 -2.37
N TRP A 130 3.58 -25.47 -2.80
CA TRP A 130 2.23 -25.12 -3.26
C TRP A 130 1.69 -26.06 -4.35
N LEU A 131 2.52 -26.39 -5.32
CA LEU A 131 2.18 -27.28 -6.45
C LEU A 131 2.25 -28.77 -6.09
N GLU A 132 2.91 -29.13 -4.99
CA GLU A 132 3.02 -30.51 -4.50
C GLU A 132 1.85 -30.87 -3.56
N PHE A 133 1.23 -29.88 -2.91
CA PHE A 133 0.13 -30.08 -1.97
C PHE A 133 -1.22 -30.25 -2.68
N SER A 134 -1.99 -31.24 -2.24
CA SER A 134 -3.38 -31.41 -2.68
C SER A 134 -4.29 -30.27 -2.18
N ALA A 135 -5.50 -30.17 -2.72
CA ALA A 135 -6.49 -29.21 -2.21
C ALA A 135 -6.79 -29.45 -0.71
N THR A 136 -6.90 -30.71 -0.29
CA THR A 136 -7.16 -31.09 1.10
C THR A 136 -6.01 -30.72 2.03
N ASP A 137 -4.75 -30.83 1.58
CA ASP A 137 -3.60 -30.38 2.36
C ASP A 137 -3.68 -28.86 2.61
N LYS A 138 -3.98 -28.09 1.56
CA LYS A 138 -4.14 -26.63 1.63
C LYS A 138 -5.30 -26.23 2.56
N GLU A 139 -6.45 -26.89 2.43
CA GLU A 139 -7.61 -26.70 3.30
C GLU A 139 -7.28 -26.94 4.78
N THR A 140 -6.46 -27.96 5.08
CA THR A 140 -6.05 -28.25 6.46
C THR A 140 -5.24 -27.11 7.07
N PHE A 141 -4.28 -26.54 6.33
CA PHE A 141 -3.52 -25.37 6.79
C PHE A 141 -4.44 -24.16 6.97
N PHE A 142 -5.30 -23.90 5.98
CA PHE A 142 -6.18 -22.75 5.98
C PHE A 142 -7.32 -22.85 7.01
N TYR A 143 -7.74 -24.05 7.41
CA TYR A 143 -8.68 -24.22 8.50
C TYR A 143 -8.13 -23.61 9.80
N GLN A 144 -6.90 -23.96 10.18
CA GLN A 144 -6.27 -23.42 11.38
C GLN A 144 -6.13 -21.89 11.33
N VAL A 145 -5.71 -21.36 10.17
CA VAL A 145 -5.56 -19.91 9.96
C VAL A 145 -6.90 -19.19 10.04
N ASN A 146 -7.96 -19.77 9.45
CA ASN A 146 -9.30 -19.20 9.52
C ASN A 146 -9.84 -19.16 10.96
N GLN A 147 -9.65 -20.23 11.74
CA GLN A 147 -10.05 -20.23 13.16
C GLN A 147 -9.32 -19.14 13.96
N ALA A 148 -8.05 -18.89 13.65
CA ALA A 148 -7.29 -17.79 14.24
C ALA A 148 -7.89 -16.43 13.84
N VAL A 149 -8.07 -16.15 12.54
CA VAL A 149 -8.61 -14.88 12.03
C VAL A 149 -10.04 -14.60 12.50
N TYR A 150 -10.85 -15.64 12.72
CA TYR A 150 -12.19 -15.50 13.30
C TYR A 150 -12.15 -15.01 14.76
N GLY A 151 -11.02 -15.21 15.46
CA GLY A 151 -10.80 -14.68 16.81
C GLY A 151 -11.32 -15.57 17.93
N ILE A 152 -11.60 -16.85 17.68
CA ILE A 152 -12.08 -17.82 18.69
C ILE A 152 -11.11 -17.95 19.87
N HIS A 153 -9.81 -17.75 19.60
CA HIS A 153 -8.74 -17.91 20.58
C HIS A 153 -8.22 -16.57 21.13
N GLY A 154 -8.99 -15.49 20.99
CA GLY A 154 -8.66 -14.17 21.51
C GLY A 154 -7.97 -13.24 20.51
N VAL A 155 -7.86 -11.96 20.90
CA VAL A 155 -7.46 -10.84 20.03
C VAL A 155 -6.01 -10.97 19.54
N ASP A 156 -5.10 -11.49 20.37
CA ASP A 156 -3.70 -11.71 19.99
C ASP A 156 -3.59 -12.74 18.86
N VAL A 157 -4.27 -13.89 19.02
CA VAL A 157 -4.29 -14.95 18.00
C VAL A 157 -4.97 -14.47 16.73
N GLN A 158 -6.03 -13.65 16.86
CA GLN A 158 -6.69 -13.01 15.73
C GLN A 158 -5.74 -12.13 14.92
N PHE A 159 -5.00 -11.26 15.61
CA PHE A 159 -3.99 -10.41 15.01
C PHE A 159 -2.88 -11.22 14.32
N THR A 160 -2.39 -12.28 14.97
CA THR A 160 -1.38 -13.17 14.38
C THR A 160 -1.89 -13.91 13.15
N GLY A 161 -3.14 -14.39 13.16
CA GLY A 161 -3.77 -15.02 11.99
C GLY A 161 -3.80 -14.09 10.78
N ILE A 162 -4.15 -12.81 10.99
CA ILE A 162 -4.18 -11.81 9.93
C ILE A 162 -2.76 -11.50 9.41
N ASN A 163 -1.78 -11.32 10.30
CA ASN A 163 -0.39 -11.06 9.90
C ASN A 163 0.26 -12.25 9.17
N PHE A 164 -0.14 -13.48 9.51
CA PHE A 164 0.27 -14.65 8.74
C PHE A 164 -0.26 -14.58 7.30
N LEU A 165 -1.55 -14.22 7.11
CA LEU A 165 -2.11 -14.03 5.77
C LEU A 165 -1.41 -12.89 5.01
N GLU A 166 -1.06 -11.80 5.69
CA GLU A 166 -0.26 -10.70 5.11
C GLU A 166 1.12 -11.21 4.63
N SER A 167 1.79 -12.03 5.46
CA SER A 167 3.06 -12.67 5.08
C SER A 167 2.88 -13.62 3.90
N LEU A 168 1.76 -14.35 3.83
CA LEU A 168 1.45 -15.28 2.75
C LEU A 168 1.17 -14.56 1.43
N VAL A 169 0.33 -13.53 1.44
CA VAL A 169 0.05 -12.72 0.25
C VAL A 169 1.35 -12.06 -0.23
N SER A 170 2.17 -11.52 0.69
CA SER A 170 3.49 -10.97 0.35
C SER A 170 4.39 -12.00 -0.34
N GLU A 171 4.44 -13.22 0.18
CA GLU A 171 5.31 -14.25 -0.36
C GLU A 171 4.88 -14.68 -1.76
N PHE A 172 3.58 -14.64 -2.08
CA PHE A 172 3.07 -15.00 -3.41
C PHE A 172 3.13 -13.86 -4.44
N SER A 173 3.23 -12.60 -4.01
CA SER A 173 3.37 -11.45 -4.90
C SER A 173 4.75 -11.41 -5.58
N PRO A 174 4.85 -11.09 -6.89
CA PRO A 174 6.13 -11.00 -7.60
C PRO A 174 7.12 -9.99 -7.01
N SER A 175 6.63 -8.84 -6.52
CA SER A 175 7.47 -7.75 -6.02
C SER A 175 8.13 -8.04 -4.68
N THR A 176 7.56 -8.98 -3.92
CA THR A 176 7.97 -9.30 -2.54
C THR A 176 8.30 -10.77 -2.31
N SER A 177 8.17 -11.62 -3.33
CA SER A 177 8.50 -13.05 -3.28
C SER A 177 9.97 -13.24 -2.90
N SER A 178 10.23 -14.18 -2.00
CA SER A 178 11.59 -14.61 -1.66
C SER A 178 12.26 -15.35 -2.82
N ALA A 179 13.59 -15.28 -2.87
CA ALA A 179 14.40 -16.02 -3.82
C ALA A 179 14.49 -17.50 -3.40
N MET A 180 13.68 -18.35 -4.01
CA MET A 180 13.65 -19.80 -3.73
C MET A 180 14.55 -20.63 -4.65
N GLY A 181 15.28 -20.00 -5.59
CA GLY A 181 16.07 -20.70 -6.61
C GLY A 181 15.21 -21.50 -7.60
N LEU A 182 13.94 -21.12 -7.78
CA LEU A 182 13.00 -21.77 -8.69
C LEU A 182 12.75 -20.92 -9.95
N PRO A 183 12.31 -21.54 -11.07
CA PRO A 183 12.02 -20.82 -12.30
C PRO A 183 10.88 -19.80 -12.15
N ARG A 184 10.90 -18.73 -12.95
CA ARG A 184 9.86 -17.68 -12.92
C ARG A 184 8.46 -18.26 -13.14
N GLU A 185 8.35 -19.30 -13.98
CA GLU A 185 7.10 -19.99 -14.27
C GLU A 185 6.49 -20.57 -13.00
N PHE A 186 7.30 -21.14 -12.09
CA PHE A 186 6.80 -21.65 -10.81
C PHE A 186 6.13 -20.53 -10.01
N HIS A 187 6.79 -19.38 -9.87
CA HIS A 187 6.25 -18.24 -9.13
C HIS A 187 4.94 -17.73 -9.75
N GLU A 188 4.87 -17.68 -11.08
CA GLU A 188 3.68 -17.24 -11.81
C GLU A 188 2.51 -18.23 -11.66
N HIS A 189 2.75 -19.53 -11.65
CA HIS A 189 1.71 -20.54 -11.38
C HIS A 189 1.17 -20.42 -9.96
N CYS A 190 2.05 -20.27 -8.97
CA CYS A 190 1.65 -20.04 -7.58
C CYS A 190 0.82 -18.76 -7.44
N ARG A 191 1.26 -17.65 -8.06
CA ARG A 191 0.56 -16.37 -8.08
C ARG A 191 -0.86 -16.51 -8.63
N LYS A 192 -1.02 -17.08 -9.83
CA LYS A 192 -2.32 -17.29 -10.48
C LYS A 192 -3.24 -18.21 -9.67
N SER A 193 -2.72 -19.31 -9.14
CA SER A 193 -3.52 -20.22 -8.31
C SER A 193 -3.99 -19.54 -7.01
N LEU A 194 -3.13 -18.78 -6.33
CA LEU A 194 -3.56 -18.04 -5.14
C LEU A 194 -4.65 -17.00 -5.47
N GLU A 195 -4.46 -16.25 -6.55
CA GLU A 195 -5.41 -15.23 -7.02
C GLU A 195 -6.79 -15.81 -7.30
N LEU A 196 -6.85 -16.93 -8.02
CA LEU A 196 -8.10 -17.59 -8.43
C LEU A 196 -8.80 -18.29 -7.27
N ASP A 197 -8.05 -19.03 -6.46
CA ASP A 197 -8.63 -20.02 -5.53
C ASP A 197 -8.81 -19.47 -4.10
N HIS A 198 -8.01 -18.50 -3.67
CA HIS A 198 -7.90 -18.14 -2.23
C HIS A 198 -7.93 -16.65 -1.92
N LEU A 199 -7.47 -15.77 -2.82
CA LEU A 199 -7.28 -14.35 -2.52
C LEU A 199 -8.60 -13.65 -2.12
N LYS A 200 -9.71 -13.98 -2.79
CA LYS A 200 -11.07 -13.50 -2.43
C LYS A 200 -11.48 -13.95 -1.03
N THR A 201 -11.17 -15.19 -0.68
CA THR A 201 -11.48 -15.77 0.62
C THR A 201 -10.71 -15.06 1.74
N PHE A 202 -9.41 -14.80 1.55
CA PHE A 202 -8.60 -14.07 2.53
C PHE A 202 -9.09 -12.64 2.73
N TYR A 203 -9.51 -11.98 1.65
CA TYR A 203 -10.12 -10.66 1.75
C TYR A 203 -11.39 -10.70 2.61
N CYS A 204 -12.27 -11.69 2.39
CA CYS A 204 -13.50 -11.84 3.19
C CYS A 204 -13.18 -12.09 4.66
N TRP A 205 -12.20 -12.95 4.97
CA TRP A 205 -11.78 -13.19 6.35
C TRP A 205 -11.25 -11.91 7.03
N ALA A 206 -10.44 -11.12 6.32
CA ALA A 206 -9.95 -9.84 6.84
C ALA A 206 -11.10 -8.86 7.11
N ARG A 207 -12.02 -8.71 6.14
CA ARG A 207 -13.23 -7.88 6.29
C ARG A 207 -14.05 -8.30 7.50
N ASP A 208 -14.33 -9.59 7.63
CA ASP A 208 -15.18 -10.13 8.70
C ASP A 208 -14.50 -9.99 10.07
N ALA A 209 -13.16 -10.11 10.13
CA ALA A 209 -12.38 -9.83 11.33
C ALA A 209 -12.43 -8.35 11.75
N ALA A 210 -12.40 -7.40 10.79
CA ALA A 210 -12.57 -5.98 11.09
C ALA A 210 -14.01 -5.66 11.57
N LEU A 211 -15.01 -6.27 10.93
CA LEU A 211 -16.41 -6.15 11.31
C LEU A 211 -16.64 -6.64 12.75
N SER A 212 -16.04 -7.77 13.15
CA SER A 212 -16.25 -8.38 14.47
C SER A 212 -15.70 -7.57 15.65
N VAL A 213 -14.82 -6.59 15.37
CA VAL A 213 -14.24 -5.71 16.39
C VAL A 213 -14.76 -4.27 16.33
N THR A 214 -15.56 -3.93 15.31
CA THR A 214 -16.01 -2.55 15.02
C THR A 214 -16.75 -1.91 16.20
N ASN A 215 -17.79 -2.56 16.73
CA ASN A 215 -18.61 -1.96 17.78
C ASN A 215 -17.80 -1.66 19.05
N ARG A 216 -16.92 -2.59 19.43
CA ARG A 216 -16.00 -2.41 20.57
C ARG A 216 -15.10 -1.20 20.38
N ILE A 217 -14.58 -0.99 19.18
CA ILE A 217 -13.74 0.18 18.85
C ILE A 217 -14.53 1.49 18.92
N ILE A 218 -15.76 1.50 18.40
CA ILE A 218 -16.59 2.71 18.40
C ILE A 218 -17.03 3.07 19.83
N GLU A 219 -17.43 2.08 20.63
CA GLU A 219 -18.02 2.29 21.96
C GLU A 219 -16.99 2.56 23.08
N SER A 220 -15.74 2.13 22.93
CA SER A 220 -14.73 2.26 24.01
C SER A 220 -14.03 3.62 24.02
N ASP A 221 -14.07 4.37 25.12
CA ASP A 221 -13.28 5.61 25.27
C ASP A 221 -11.80 5.38 25.59
N SER A 222 -11.39 4.13 25.80
CA SER A 222 -10.00 3.75 26.13
C SER A 222 -9.29 3.03 24.98
N ALA A 223 -7.95 2.95 25.07
CA ALA A 223 -7.14 2.13 24.17
C ALA A 223 -7.45 0.64 24.38
N ILE A 224 -7.90 -0.02 23.30
CA ILE A 224 -8.27 -1.44 23.32
C ILE A 224 -7.46 -2.24 22.30
N PRO A 225 -7.14 -3.52 22.58
CA PRO A 225 -6.36 -4.36 21.68
C PRO A 225 -7.08 -4.68 20.37
N GLU A 226 -8.38 -4.53 20.28
CA GLU A 226 -9.17 -4.69 19.05
C GLU A 226 -8.71 -3.76 17.91
N VAL A 227 -8.16 -2.59 18.24
CA VAL A 227 -7.66 -1.63 17.25
C VAL A 227 -6.57 -2.24 16.38
N LYS A 228 -5.65 -3.05 16.95
CA LYS A 228 -4.60 -3.70 16.15
C LYS A 228 -5.15 -4.75 15.18
N VAL A 229 -6.22 -5.45 15.55
CA VAL A 229 -6.90 -6.41 14.65
C VAL A 229 -7.52 -5.68 13.48
N CYS A 230 -8.30 -4.62 13.73
CA CYS A 230 -8.92 -3.83 12.67
C CYS A 230 -7.86 -3.19 11.75
N THR A 231 -6.78 -2.68 12.35
CA THR A 231 -5.65 -2.10 11.61
C THR A 231 -4.98 -3.14 10.70
N ALA A 232 -4.66 -4.33 11.24
CA ALA A 232 -4.06 -5.41 10.46
C ALA A 232 -4.98 -5.89 9.34
N ALA A 233 -6.28 -6.01 9.61
CA ALA A 233 -7.28 -6.38 8.61
C ALA A 233 -7.33 -5.37 7.45
N PHE A 234 -7.31 -4.06 7.76
CA PHE A 234 -7.24 -3.01 6.74
C PHE A 234 -5.97 -3.07 5.90
N ARG A 235 -4.82 -3.33 6.53
CA ARG A 235 -3.55 -3.51 5.80
C ARG A 235 -3.58 -4.71 4.87
N LEU A 236 -4.08 -5.85 5.35
CA LEU A 236 -4.23 -7.05 4.52
C LEU A 236 -5.18 -6.81 3.35
N MET A 237 -6.35 -6.19 3.59
CA MET A 237 -7.27 -5.84 2.50
C MET A 237 -6.62 -4.88 1.50
N LEU A 238 -5.92 -3.85 1.96
CA LEU A 238 -5.18 -2.92 1.10
C LEU A 238 -4.11 -3.64 0.27
N GLN A 239 -3.36 -4.57 0.87
CA GLN A 239 -2.36 -5.35 0.17
C GLN A 239 -2.99 -6.22 -0.92
N ILE A 240 -4.13 -6.88 -0.61
CA ILE A 240 -4.87 -7.69 -1.57
C ILE A 240 -5.42 -6.83 -2.72
N LEU A 241 -5.90 -5.62 -2.44
CA LEU A 241 -6.38 -4.72 -3.50
C LEU A 241 -5.23 -4.15 -4.34
N ASN A 242 -4.01 -4.08 -3.81
CA ASN A 242 -2.79 -3.75 -4.56
C ASN A 242 -2.19 -4.95 -5.31
N TRP A 243 -2.89 -6.11 -5.33
CA TRP A 243 -2.47 -7.26 -6.11
C TRP A 243 -2.53 -6.96 -7.61
N GLU A 244 -1.52 -7.41 -8.36
CA GLU A 244 -1.51 -7.34 -9.82
C GLU A 244 -2.46 -8.39 -10.42
N PHE A 245 -3.76 -8.10 -10.44
CA PHE A 245 -4.80 -9.01 -10.95
C PHE A 245 -4.58 -9.36 -12.42
N SER A 246 -4.77 -10.63 -12.75
CA SER A 246 -4.68 -11.14 -14.11
C SER A 246 -5.92 -10.69 -14.89
N THR A 247 -5.79 -9.72 -15.78
CA THR A 247 -6.90 -9.28 -16.61
C THR A 247 -7.26 -10.37 -17.62
N THR A 248 -8.50 -10.85 -17.60
CA THR A 248 -9.02 -11.83 -18.57
C THR A 248 -9.18 -11.24 -19.98
N ALA A 249 -9.02 -9.93 -20.15
CA ALA A 249 -9.41 -9.20 -21.35
C ALA A 249 -8.28 -8.94 -22.37
N PHE A 250 -7.00 -9.22 -22.08
CA PHE A 250 -5.90 -8.95 -23.01
C PHE A 250 -4.83 -10.05 -23.04
N ALA A 251 -5.27 -11.30 -23.22
CA ALA A 251 -4.38 -12.40 -23.58
C ALA A 251 -4.06 -12.45 -25.08
N ASP A 252 -4.51 -11.48 -25.89
CA ASP A 252 -4.20 -11.39 -27.31
C ASP A 252 -3.44 -10.08 -27.64
N GLY A 253 -2.13 -10.22 -27.81
CA GLY A 253 -1.44 -9.55 -28.90
C GLY A 253 -1.31 -8.03 -28.93
N VAL A 254 -1.11 -7.32 -27.82
CA VAL A 254 -0.39 -6.03 -27.85
C VAL A 254 0.52 -5.94 -26.63
N LYS A 255 1.83 -6.15 -26.84
CA LYS A 255 2.82 -5.57 -25.95
C LYS A 255 2.57 -4.06 -25.96
N GLN A 256 1.93 -3.53 -24.92
CA GLN A 256 2.09 -2.11 -24.61
C GLN A 256 3.58 -1.87 -24.54
N GLY A 257 4.07 -1.04 -25.46
CA GLY A 257 5.48 -0.69 -25.55
C GLY A 257 6.00 -0.28 -24.18
N SER A 258 7.22 -0.73 -23.90
CA SER A 258 8.01 -0.44 -22.71
C SER A 258 8.43 1.04 -22.59
N ASP A 259 7.61 1.98 -23.07
CA ASP A 259 7.86 3.42 -23.12
C ASP A 259 6.69 4.23 -22.52
N SER A 260 6.08 3.73 -21.44
CA SER A 260 5.43 4.64 -20.48
C SER A 260 6.45 4.95 -19.40
N PRO A 261 6.76 6.24 -19.10
CA PRO A 261 7.55 6.54 -17.91
C PRO A 261 6.79 5.93 -16.73
N LYS A 262 7.46 5.02 -16.02
CA LYS A 262 7.02 4.56 -14.70
C LYS A 262 6.76 5.82 -13.87
N ARG A 263 5.52 6.07 -13.47
CA ARG A 263 5.11 6.90 -12.31
C ARG A 263 3.65 7.28 -12.46
N SER A 264 2.76 6.38 -12.11
CA SER A 264 1.50 6.83 -11.55
C SER A 264 1.47 6.23 -10.17
N GLU A 265 1.40 7.06 -9.12
CA GLU A 265 1.24 6.59 -7.73
C GLU A 265 -0.05 5.78 -7.54
N CYS A 266 -0.94 5.77 -8.54
CA CYS A 266 -2.20 5.06 -8.53
C CYS A 266 -2.06 3.63 -9.13
N ASN A 267 -2.14 2.62 -8.27
CA ASN A 267 -2.33 1.23 -8.69
C ASN A 267 -3.81 0.97 -8.99
N LEU A 268 -4.12 0.57 -10.22
CA LEU A 268 -5.49 0.22 -10.62
C LEU A 268 -5.92 -1.12 -10.01
N VAL A 269 -7.15 -1.17 -9.50
CA VAL A 269 -7.71 -2.40 -8.92
C VAL A 269 -8.67 -3.02 -9.92
N GLN A 270 -8.28 -4.13 -10.54
CA GLN A 270 -9.03 -4.77 -11.65
C GLN A 270 -9.36 -6.25 -11.42
N PRO A 271 -10.00 -6.63 -10.30
CA PRO A 271 -10.46 -7.99 -10.08
C PRO A 271 -11.57 -8.38 -11.07
N GLY A 272 -11.73 -9.69 -11.29
CA GLY A 272 -12.78 -10.23 -12.16
C GLY A 272 -14.20 -10.12 -11.57
N PRO A 273 -15.25 -10.45 -12.35
CA PRO A 273 -16.65 -10.34 -11.95
C PRO A 273 -17.00 -11.12 -10.67
N ALA A 274 -16.24 -12.18 -10.38
CA ALA A 274 -16.39 -12.99 -9.17
C ALA A 274 -16.19 -12.20 -7.86
N TRP A 275 -15.62 -10.99 -7.90
CA TRP A 275 -15.40 -10.14 -6.72
C TRP A 275 -16.53 -9.13 -6.47
N ARG A 276 -17.49 -9.01 -7.39
CA ARG A 276 -18.52 -7.97 -7.36
C ARG A 276 -19.40 -7.99 -6.11
N ASP A 277 -19.77 -9.18 -5.66
CA ASP A 277 -20.55 -9.40 -4.44
C ASP A 277 -19.84 -8.88 -3.18
N VAL A 278 -18.50 -8.93 -3.17
CA VAL A 278 -17.67 -8.55 -2.04
C VAL A 278 -17.30 -7.06 -2.07
N LEU A 279 -16.87 -6.56 -3.23
CA LEU A 279 -16.28 -5.21 -3.34
C LEU A 279 -17.29 -4.13 -3.74
N VAL A 280 -18.36 -4.49 -4.44
CA VAL A 280 -19.32 -3.50 -4.99
C VAL A 280 -20.67 -3.58 -4.26
N THR A 281 -21.32 -4.75 -4.27
CA THR A 281 -22.69 -4.86 -3.72
C THR A 281 -22.75 -5.25 -2.24
N GLY A 282 -21.60 -5.53 -1.61
CA GLY A 282 -21.52 -6.04 -0.24
C GLY A 282 -21.71 -5.00 0.88
N GLY A 283 -21.96 -3.73 0.54
CA GLY A 283 -22.11 -2.63 1.52
C GLY A 283 -20.82 -2.29 2.30
N HIS A 284 -19.68 -2.88 1.91
CA HIS A 284 -18.40 -2.74 2.60
C HIS A 284 -17.90 -1.29 2.59
N ILE A 285 -18.07 -0.57 1.48
CA ILE A 285 -17.65 0.82 1.33
C ILE A 285 -18.41 1.72 2.30
N GLY A 286 -19.74 1.67 2.28
CA GLY A 286 -20.56 2.43 3.20
C GLY A 286 -20.29 2.09 4.68
N TRP A 287 -19.91 0.85 5.01
CA TRP A 287 -19.42 0.52 6.35
C TRP A 287 -18.06 1.18 6.66
N LEU A 288 -17.09 1.08 5.75
CA LEU A 288 -15.74 1.62 5.94
C LEU A 288 -15.76 3.14 6.12
N LEU A 289 -16.55 3.85 5.29
CA LEU A 289 -16.74 5.29 5.38
C LEU A 289 -17.41 5.69 6.69
N ARG A 290 -18.43 4.95 7.15
CA ARG A 290 -19.09 5.21 8.44
C ARG A 290 -18.16 4.95 9.63
N LEU A 291 -17.38 3.88 9.58
CA LEU A 291 -16.40 3.57 10.61
C LEU A 291 -15.33 4.68 10.69
N TYR A 292 -14.77 5.10 9.55
CA TYR A 292 -13.83 6.22 9.53
C TYR A 292 -14.46 7.52 10.06
N GLY A 293 -15.70 7.82 9.66
CA GLY A 293 -16.46 8.96 10.17
C GLY A 293 -16.69 8.92 11.68
N ALA A 294 -17.02 7.75 12.24
CA ALA A 294 -17.19 7.56 13.68
C ALA A 294 -15.87 7.76 14.44
N LEU A 295 -14.77 7.19 13.92
CA LEU A 295 -13.42 7.41 14.48
C LEU A 295 -13.04 8.88 14.45
N ARG A 296 -13.30 9.57 13.34
CA ARG A 296 -13.05 11.01 13.18
C ARG A 296 -13.79 11.85 14.21
N GLN A 297 -15.06 11.56 14.47
CA GLN A 297 -15.85 12.29 15.46
C GLN A 297 -15.34 12.03 16.88
N LYS A 298 -15.10 10.77 17.21
CA LYS A 298 -14.64 10.33 18.52
C LYS A 298 -13.34 11.01 18.95
N PHE A 299 -12.39 11.12 18.04
CA PHE A 299 -11.07 11.68 18.34
C PHE A 299 -10.89 13.13 17.87
N SER A 300 -11.97 13.83 17.52
CA SER A 300 -11.92 15.20 16.99
C SER A 300 -11.22 16.21 17.91
N CYS A 301 -11.14 15.94 19.22
CA CYS A 301 -10.44 16.77 20.21
C CYS A 301 -8.96 16.38 20.43
N GLU A 302 -8.49 15.26 19.89
CA GLU A 302 -7.11 14.77 20.05
C GLU A 302 -6.29 15.12 18.81
N GLY A 303 -5.31 16.02 18.92
CA GLY A 303 -4.56 16.54 17.77
C GLY A 303 -3.81 15.50 16.91
N TYR A 304 -3.62 14.28 17.40
CA TYR A 304 -2.77 13.24 16.82
C TYR A 304 -3.54 12.07 16.17
N TRP A 305 -4.87 12.08 16.22
CA TRP A 305 -5.66 10.91 15.81
C TRP A 305 -5.59 10.61 14.31
N LEU A 306 -5.42 11.65 13.49
CA LEU A 306 -5.38 11.52 12.03
C LEU A 306 -4.26 10.58 11.58
N ASP A 307 -3.16 10.54 12.32
CA ASP A 307 -1.97 9.75 11.99
C ASP A 307 -1.87 8.47 12.82
N CYS A 308 -2.91 8.13 13.59
CA CYS A 308 -2.93 6.85 14.28
C CYS A 308 -3.03 5.69 13.26
N PRO A 309 -2.48 4.50 13.59
CA PRO A 309 -2.37 3.40 12.64
C PRO A 309 -3.69 2.96 11.99
N ILE A 310 -4.80 2.97 12.73
CA ILE A 310 -6.12 2.59 12.20
C ILE A 310 -6.68 3.63 11.23
N ALA A 311 -6.49 4.92 11.52
CA ALA A 311 -6.96 6.00 10.66
C ALA A 311 -6.18 6.01 9.34
N VAL A 312 -4.84 5.87 9.41
CA VAL A 312 -3.98 5.75 8.23
C VAL A 312 -4.37 4.54 7.38
N ALA A 313 -4.55 3.37 8.00
CA ALA A 313 -4.93 2.15 7.28
C ALA A 313 -6.31 2.28 6.62
N ALA A 314 -7.28 2.89 7.31
CA ALA A 314 -8.61 3.14 6.77
C ALA A 314 -8.58 4.10 5.57
N ARG A 315 -7.89 5.23 5.67
CA ARG A 315 -7.77 6.19 4.54
C ARG A 315 -7.11 5.57 3.33
N LYS A 316 -5.98 4.88 3.51
CA LYS A 316 -5.30 4.19 2.41
C LYS A 316 -6.21 3.17 1.73
N LEU A 317 -7.01 2.42 2.50
CA LEU A 317 -7.99 1.49 1.96
C LEU A 317 -9.10 2.21 1.18
N ILE A 318 -9.64 3.32 1.71
CA ILE A 318 -10.63 4.16 1.02
C ILE A 318 -10.07 4.69 -0.31
N VAL A 319 -8.84 5.23 -0.30
CA VAL A 319 -8.15 5.72 -1.51
C VAL A 319 -7.99 4.60 -2.54
N GLN A 320 -7.61 3.39 -2.11
CA GLN A 320 -7.47 2.24 -3.01
C GLN A 320 -8.81 1.83 -3.66
N PHE A 321 -9.93 1.98 -2.96
CA PHE A 321 -11.24 1.72 -3.56
C PHE A 321 -11.62 2.72 -4.66
N CYS A 322 -11.04 3.92 -4.66
CA CYS A 322 -11.26 4.91 -5.71
C CYS A 322 -10.67 4.48 -7.06
N SER A 323 -9.71 3.53 -7.10
CA SER A 323 -9.12 3.00 -8.33
C SER A 323 -9.73 1.66 -8.78
N LEU A 324 -10.84 1.22 -8.15
CA LEU A 324 -11.58 0.02 -8.56
C LEU A 324 -12.22 0.22 -9.94
N THR A 325 -11.87 -0.63 -10.90
CA THR A 325 -12.35 -0.53 -12.28
C THR A 325 -12.30 -1.88 -13.01
N GLY A 326 -12.67 -1.90 -14.29
CA GLY A 326 -12.63 -3.08 -15.15
C GLY A 326 -13.89 -3.94 -15.10
N THR A 327 -13.75 -5.22 -15.45
CA THR A 327 -14.88 -6.14 -15.72
C THR A 327 -15.76 -6.45 -14.50
N ILE A 328 -15.36 -6.05 -13.29
CA ILE A 328 -16.19 -6.14 -12.08
C ILE A 328 -17.48 -5.31 -12.20
N PHE A 329 -17.43 -4.19 -12.94
CA PHE A 329 -18.61 -3.44 -13.36
C PHE A 329 -19.03 -3.97 -14.73
N LEU A 330 -20.16 -4.69 -14.80
CA LEU A 330 -20.69 -5.17 -16.08
C LEU A 330 -20.83 -4.01 -17.07
N SER A 331 -20.53 -4.26 -18.36
CA SER A 331 -20.54 -3.25 -19.44
C SER A 331 -21.81 -2.41 -19.49
N ASP A 332 -22.94 -3.01 -19.13
CA ASP A 332 -24.25 -2.40 -19.24
C ASP A 332 -24.61 -1.56 -18.00
N ASN A 333 -23.71 -1.49 -17.02
CA ASN A 333 -23.96 -0.91 -15.71
C ASN A 333 -22.95 0.19 -15.33
N VAL A 334 -22.65 1.07 -16.30
CA VAL A 334 -21.81 2.27 -16.10
C VAL A 334 -22.28 3.09 -14.89
N GLN A 335 -23.60 3.16 -14.68
CA GLN A 335 -24.19 3.83 -13.52
C GLN A 335 -23.68 3.27 -12.19
N MET A 336 -23.49 1.95 -12.07
CA MET A 336 -23.00 1.35 -10.82
C MET A 336 -21.57 1.78 -10.48
N HIS A 337 -20.71 1.93 -11.48
CA HIS A 337 -19.36 2.45 -11.28
C HIS A 337 -19.40 3.92 -10.83
N GLU A 338 -20.23 4.75 -11.48
CA GLU A 338 -20.42 6.15 -11.08
C GLU A 338 -20.97 6.27 -9.65
N HIS A 339 -21.93 5.44 -9.26
CA HIS A 339 -22.47 5.43 -7.89
C HIS A 339 -21.40 5.01 -6.86
N HIS A 340 -20.58 4.01 -7.18
CA HIS A 340 -19.44 3.58 -6.34
C HIS A 340 -18.47 4.74 -6.10
N LEU A 341 -18.05 5.43 -7.17
CA LEU A 341 -17.15 6.58 -7.07
C LEU A 341 -17.78 7.76 -6.33
N LEU A 342 -19.08 8.00 -6.55
CA LEU A 342 -19.82 9.06 -5.86
C LEU A 342 -19.92 8.80 -4.35
N GLU A 343 -20.16 7.56 -3.93
CA GLU A 343 -20.20 7.19 -2.51
C GLU A 343 -18.85 7.46 -1.83
N LEU A 344 -17.76 7.02 -2.47
CA LEU A 344 -16.39 7.29 -2.00
C LEU A 344 -16.09 8.78 -1.94
N LEU A 345 -16.37 9.51 -3.02
CA LEU A 345 -16.13 10.96 -3.10
C LEU A 345 -16.92 11.72 -2.04
N SER A 346 -18.16 11.31 -1.78
CA SER A 346 -18.99 11.88 -0.72
C SER A 346 -18.41 11.64 0.69
N GLY A 347 -17.74 10.51 0.91
CA GLY A 347 -17.09 10.18 2.18
C GLY A 347 -15.79 10.97 2.43
N ILE A 348 -15.05 11.30 1.38
CA ILE A 348 -13.75 11.99 1.47
C ILE A 348 -13.85 13.51 1.28
N ILE A 349 -14.99 14.06 0.82
CA ILE A 349 -15.10 15.48 0.46
C ILE A 349 -14.66 16.41 1.60
N GLN A 350 -14.97 16.07 2.85
CA GLN A 350 -14.61 16.80 4.06
C GLN A 350 -13.09 16.82 4.36
N TRP A 351 -12.28 16.07 3.62
CA TRP A 351 -10.82 16.07 3.71
C TRP A 351 -10.20 17.22 2.91
N ILE A 352 -10.91 17.72 1.90
CA ILE A 352 -10.38 18.67 0.90
C ILE A 352 -11.28 19.89 0.64
N ASP A 353 -12.56 19.87 1.03
CA ASP A 353 -13.52 20.95 0.79
C ASP A 353 -14.01 21.60 2.11
N PRO A 354 -14.06 22.95 2.19
CA PRO A 354 -13.49 23.91 1.25
C PRO A 354 -11.95 23.99 1.40
N PRO A 355 -11.17 24.05 0.30
CA PRO A 355 -9.71 23.95 0.36
C PRO A 355 -9.02 24.98 1.25
N ASP A 356 -9.52 26.22 1.27
CA ASP A 356 -8.92 27.32 2.05
C ASP A 356 -9.13 27.15 3.57
N ALA A 357 -10.21 26.49 3.99
CA ALA A 357 -10.41 26.18 5.40
C ALA A 357 -9.52 25.03 5.85
N VAL A 358 -9.33 24.02 4.97
CA VAL A 358 -8.45 22.89 5.27
C VAL A 358 -6.99 23.34 5.31
N SER A 359 -6.54 24.15 4.35
CA SER A 359 -5.17 24.69 4.34
C SER A 359 -4.88 25.51 5.60
N LYS A 360 -5.79 26.42 6.00
CA LYS A 360 -5.68 27.19 7.24
C LYS A 360 -5.64 26.29 8.48
N ALA A 361 -6.40 25.21 8.51
CA ALA A 361 -6.35 24.26 9.61
C ALA A 361 -4.99 23.57 9.71
N ILE A 362 -4.37 23.23 8.56
CA ILE A 362 -3.02 22.67 8.50
C ILE A 362 -1.99 23.69 9.01
N GLU A 363 -2.09 24.95 8.57
CA GLU A 363 -1.25 26.05 9.08
C GLU A 363 -1.41 26.25 10.61
N CYS A 364 -2.59 25.95 11.15
CA CYS A 364 -2.86 25.97 12.59
C CYS A 364 -2.41 24.69 13.33
N GLY A 365 -1.68 23.78 12.68
CA GLY A 365 -1.10 22.58 13.29
C GLY A 365 -1.94 21.31 13.16
N LYS A 366 -2.99 21.29 12.33
CA LYS A 366 -3.69 20.05 11.95
C LYS A 366 -2.81 19.24 10.99
N SER A 367 -2.80 17.92 11.15
CA SER A 367 -2.15 17.01 10.19
C SER A 367 -2.69 17.20 8.76
N GLU A 368 -1.76 17.25 7.80
CA GLU A 368 -1.98 17.33 6.35
C GLU A 368 -2.44 16.00 5.72
N SER A 369 -2.40 14.90 6.46
CA SER A 369 -2.63 13.55 5.91
C SER A 369 -4.00 13.40 5.23
N GLU A 370 -5.07 13.98 5.78
CA GLU A 370 -6.41 13.97 5.13
C GLU A 370 -6.36 14.69 3.77
N MET A 371 -5.70 15.84 3.70
CA MET A 371 -5.59 16.65 2.48
C MET A 371 -4.84 15.86 1.39
N LEU A 372 -3.68 15.28 1.73
CA LEU A 372 -2.88 14.50 0.80
C LEU A 372 -3.60 13.23 0.33
N ASP A 373 -4.22 12.48 1.23
CA ASP A 373 -5.01 11.29 0.88
C ASP A 373 -6.25 11.66 0.04
N GLY A 374 -6.86 12.83 0.27
CA GLY A 374 -7.93 13.37 -0.55
C GLY A 374 -7.47 13.70 -1.98
N CYS A 375 -6.30 14.30 -2.14
CA CYS A 375 -5.67 14.52 -3.45
C CYS A 375 -5.42 13.18 -4.17
N ARG A 376 -4.89 12.17 -3.48
CA ARG A 376 -4.66 10.82 -4.04
C ARG A 376 -5.94 10.10 -4.44
N ALA A 377 -7.01 10.30 -3.69
CA ALA A 377 -8.32 9.79 -4.04
C ALA A 377 -8.85 10.47 -5.33
N LEU A 378 -8.71 11.79 -5.47
CA LEU A 378 -9.06 12.47 -6.73
C LEU A 378 -8.25 11.96 -7.91
N LEU A 379 -6.93 11.77 -7.74
CA LEU A 379 -6.08 11.12 -8.75
C LEU A 379 -6.61 9.74 -9.13
N SER A 380 -6.95 8.92 -8.15
CA SER A 380 -7.47 7.56 -8.37
C SER A 380 -8.82 7.53 -9.08
N ILE A 381 -9.72 8.48 -8.77
CA ILE A 381 -11.00 8.63 -9.48
C ILE A 381 -10.74 9.11 -10.92
N ALA A 382 -9.80 10.05 -11.11
CA ALA A 382 -9.46 10.59 -12.42
C ALA A 382 -8.86 9.54 -13.37
N THR A 383 -8.08 8.58 -12.87
CA THR A 383 -7.47 7.52 -13.69
C THR A 383 -8.49 6.50 -14.21
N VAL A 384 -9.66 6.40 -13.57
CA VAL A 384 -10.72 5.43 -13.93
C VAL A 384 -11.96 6.07 -14.56
N THR A 385 -11.96 7.39 -14.79
CA THR A 385 -13.11 8.13 -15.34
C THR A 385 -12.74 8.93 -16.59
N THR A 386 -13.75 9.31 -17.37
CA THR A 386 -13.59 10.37 -18.36
C THR A 386 -13.74 11.74 -17.68
N PRO A 387 -13.22 12.82 -18.27
CA PRO A 387 -13.38 14.17 -17.71
C PRO A 387 -14.83 14.61 -17.52
N SER A 388 -15.75 14.14 -18.38
CA SER A 388 -17.18 14.42 -18.23
C SER A 388 -17.78 13.67 -17.04
N VAL A 389 -17.48 12.38 -16.88
CA VAL A 389 -17.96 11.58 -15.74
C VAL A 389 -17.36 12.13 -14.44
N PHE A 390 -16.06 12.40 -14.42
CA PHE A 390 -15.36 12.99 -13.28
C PHE A 390 -16.06 14.25 -12.79
N ASP A 391 -16.36 15.20 -13.69
CA ASP A 391 -17.05 16.44 -13.35
C ASP A 391 -18.46 16.24 -12.80
N GLN A 392 -19.20 15.27 -13.37
CA GLN A 392 -20.59 14.98 -13.00
C GLN A 392 -20.75 14.39 -11.60
N LEU A 393 -19.71 13.74 -11.06
CA LEU A 393 -19.78 13.11 -9.73
C LEU A 393 -20.29 14.11 -8.68
N LEU A 394 -19.60 15.24 -8.46
CA LEU A 394 -20.11 16.23 -7.49
C LEU A 394 -21.33 17.01 -7.95
N LYS A 395 -21.55 17.20 -9.26
CA LYS A 395 -22.77 17.90 -9.75
C LYS A 395 -24.06 17.20 -9.34
N SER A 396 -24.00 15.89 -9.11
CA SER A 396 -25.14 15.12 -8.63
C SER A 396 -25.58 15.47 -7.19
N THR A 397 -24.68 16.06 -6.38
CA THR A 397 -24.91 16.31 -4.95
C THR A 397 -24.58 17.74 -4.49
N ARG A 398 -23.86 18.52 -5.30
CA ARG A 398 -23.32 19.85 -4.99
C ARG A 398 -23.60 20.82 -6.14
N PRO A 399 -23.58 22.14 -5.89
CA PRO A 399 -23.82 23.14 -6.94
C PRO A 399 -22.65 23.32 -7.92
N TYR A 400 -21.54 22.60 -7.73
CA TYR A 400 -20.34 22.64 -8.56
C TYR A 400 -19.88 21.22 -8.89
N GLY A 401 -19.13 21.07 -9.97
CA GLY A 401 -18.57 19.78 -10.37
C GLY A 401 -17.19 19.48 -9.79
N THR A 402 -16.75 18.24 -9.96
CA THR A 402 -15.47 17.78 -9.41
C THR A 402 -14.29 18.46 -10.10
N LEU A 403 -14.40 18.86 -11.38
CA LEU A 403 -13.36 19.66 -12.04
C LEU A 403 -13.22 21.04 -11.39
N THR A 404 -14.33 21.66 -10.99
CA THR A 404 -14.31 22.94 -10.29
C THR A 404 -13.61 22.79 -8.94
N LEU A 405 -13.92 21.75 -8.16
CA LEU A 405 -13.22 21.45 -6.92
C LEU A 405 -11.71 21.27 -7.16
N LEU A 406 -11.33 20.47 -8.16
CA LEU A 406 -9.93 20.23 -8.52
C LEU A 406 -9.19 21.54 -8.86
N CYS A 407 -9.84 22.45 -9.61
CA CYS A 407 -9.30 23.77 -9.91
C CYS A 407 -9.12 24.64 -8.67
N VAL A 408 -10.11 24.69 -7.77
CA VAL A 408 -10.05 25.49 -6.54
C VAL A 408 -8.95 24.94 -5.62
N LEU A 409 -8.87 23.62 -5.48
CA LEU A 409 -7.88 22.92 -4.67
C LEU A 409 -6.45 23.19 -5.17
N MET A 410 -6.20 23.02 -6.47
CA MET A 410 -4.90 23.35 -7.06
C MET A 410 -4.58 24.84 -6.93
N SER A 411 -5.57 25.72 -7.09
CA SER A 411 -5.37 27.16 -6.94
C SER A 411 -4.95 27.52 -5.51
N GLU A 412 -5.53 26.87 -4.50
CA GLU A 412 -5.17 27.06 -3.11
C GLU A 412 -3.74 26.59 -2.82
N VAL A 413 -3.36 25.39 -3.29
CA VAL A 413 -1.99 24.87 -3.19
C VAL A 413 -0.99 25.83 -3.85
N VAL A 414 -1.29 26.34 -5.05
CA VAL A 414 -0.42 27.31 -5.75
C VAL A 414 -0.26 28.60 -4.94
N LYS A 415 -1.32 29.12 -4.31
CA LYS A 415 -1.22 30.32 -3.46
C LYS A 415 -0.31 30.10 -2.25
N ILE A 416 -0.42 28.95 -1.60
CA ILE A 416 0.40 28.59 -0.43
C ILE A 416 1.88 28.50 -0.84
N LEU A 417 2.16 27.87 -1.98
CA LEU A 417 3.51 27.83 -2.57
C LEU A 417 4.04 29.24 -2.91
N MET A 418 3.17 30.18 -3.30
CA MET A 418 3.57 31.56 -3.55
C MET A 418 3.90 32.35 -2.28
N THR A 419 3.36 31.96 -1.12
CA THR A 419 3.60 32.64 0.18
C THR A 419 4.73 32.00 0.98
N ASN A 420 4.90 30.68 0.86
CA ASN A 420 5.94 29.93 1.57
C ASN A 420 7.20 29.81 0.72
N ASN A 421 8.19 30.67 1.00
CA ASN A 421 9.50 30.66 0.34
C ASN A 421 10.52 29.71 1.03
N SER A 422 10.06 28.73 1.81
CA SER A 422 10.97 27.77 2.45
C SER A 422 11.57 26.82 1.41
N GLU A 423 12.85 26.52 1.56
CA GLU A 423 13.54 25.51 0.74
C GLU A 423 13.19 24.07 1.18
N GLU A 424 12.50 23.92 2.32
CA GLU A 424 12.00 22.63 2.80
C GLU A 424 10.75 22.21 2.02
N GLU A 425 10.72 20.94 1.58
CA GLU A 425 9.55 20.30 0.99
C GLU A 425 8.42 20.29 2.02
N THR A 426 7.37 21.05 1.72
CA THR A 426 6.14 21.08 2.54
C THR A 426 5.06 20.21 1.91
N TRP A 427 4.01 19.90 2.67
CA TRP A 427 2.83 19.18 2.16
C TRP A 427 2.25 19.79 0.85
N SER A 428 2.40 21.10 0.65
CA SER A 428 1.91 21.79 -0.55
C SER A 428 2.68 21.42 -1.82
N TRP A 429 3.95 21.00 -1.71
CA TRP A 429 4.73 20.49 -2.84
C TRP A 429 4.20 19.13 -3.27
N GLU A 430 4.02 18.22 -2.31
CA GLU A 430 3.46 16.88 -2.56
C GLU A 430 2.03 16.97 -3.10
N ALA A 431 1.19 17.82 -2.52
CA ALA A 431 -0.16 18.06 -3.01
C ALA A 431 -0.17 18.60 -4.45
N ARG A 432 0.74 19.53 -4.79
CA ARG A 432 0.87 20.06 -6.17
C ARG A 432 1.16 18.93 -7.15
N ASP A 433 2.12 18.07 -6.83
CA ASP A 433 2.56 17.02 -7.75
C ASP A 433 1.45 15.98 -7.96
N ILE A 434 0.75 15.55 -6.90
CA ILE A 434 -0.41 14.65 -6.99
C ILE A 434 -1.55 15.29 -7.84
N LEU A 435 -1.82 16.58 -7.64
CA LEU A 435 -2.87 17.28 -8.39
C LEU A 435 -2.48 17.48 -9.86
N LEU A 436 -1.20 17.69 -10.17
CA LEU A 436 -0.70 17.72 -11.54
C LEU A 436 -0.81 16.36 -12.23
N ASP A 437 -0.54 15.28 -11.52
CA ASP A 437 -0.79 13.92 -12.01
C ASP A 437 -2.29 13.71 -12.27
N THR A 438 -3.16 14.25 -11.41
CA THR A 438 -4.62 14.20 -11.58
C THR A 438 -5.05 14.91 -12.86
N TRP A 439 -4.53 16.13 -13.10
CA TRP A 439 -4.77 16.85 -14.35
C TRP A 439 -4.24 16.10 -15.57
N THR A 440 -3.04 15.52 -15.46
CA THR A 440 -2.44 14.73 -16.53
C THR A 440 -3.29 13.52 -16.89
N ALA A 441 -3.79 12.78 -15.89
CA ALA A 441 -4.69 11.64 -16.08
C ALA A 441 -5.96 12.02 -16.86
N LEU A 442 -6.54 13.19 -16.58
CA LEU A 442 -7.73 13.69 -17.25
C LEU A 442 -7.45 14.24 -18.66
N LEU A 443 -6.33 14.93 -18.87
CA LEU A 443 -6.06 15.72 -20.08
C LEU A 443 -5.26 14.99 -21.16
N VAL A 444 -4.42 14.01 -20.81
CA VAL A 444 -3.67 13.22 -21.80
C VAL A 444 -4.60 12.47 -22.77
N PRO A 445 -5.67 11.78 -22.32
CA PRO A 445 -6.61 11.11 -23.21
C PRO A 445 -7.30 12.08 -24.19
N ILE A 446 -7.66 13.28 -23.72
CA ILE A 446 -8.26 14.33 -24.55
C ILE A 446 -7.31 14.75 -25.68
N ASN A 447 -6.05 15.04 -25.35
CA ASN A 447 -5.07 15.51 -26.33
C ASN A 447 -4.73 14.46 -27.39
N ARG A 448 -4.78 13.15 -27.05
CA ARG A 448 -4.54 12.06 -28.02
C ARG A 448 -5.74 11.81 -28.94
N SER A 449 -6.96 12.17 -28.51
CA SER A 449 -8.22 11.86 -29.22
C SER A 449 -8.56 12.81 -30.39
N GLY A 450 -7.68 13.75 -30.76
CA GLY A 450 -7.90 14.60 -31.95
C GLY A 450 -9.16 15.49 -31.90
N GLY A 451 -9.60 15.91 -30.70
CA GLY A 451 -10.63 16.95 -30.52
C GLY A 451 -12.08 16.50 -30.28
N ASN A 452 -12.38 15.19 -30.29
CA ASN A 452 -13.76 14.72 -30.04
C ASN A 452 -14.15 14.69 -28.55
N ALA A 453 -13.19 14.51 -27.65
CA ALA A 453 -13.41 14.66 -26.21
C ALA A 453 -12.95 16.05 -25.78
N LEU A 454 -13.87 16.87 -25.26
CA LEU A 454 -13.57 18.21 -24.76
C LEU A 454 -13.94 18.28 -23.29
N LEU A 455 -13.17 19.07 -22.53
CA LEU A 455 -13.61 19.46 -21.19
C LEU A 455 -14.97 20.17 -21.27
N PRO A 456 -15.85 19.97 -20.26
CA PRO A 456 -17.02 20.81 -20.07
C PRO A 456 -16.67 22.30 -20.08
N ALA A 457 -17.60 23.18 -20.49
CA ALA A 457 -17.34 24.62 -20.62
C ALA A 457 -16.86 25.27 -19.30
N GLU A 458 -17.46 24.87 -18.18
CA GLU A 458 -17.02 25.29 -16.83
C GLU A 458 -15.58 24.85 -16.55
N GLY A 459 -15.21 23.63 -16.95
CA GLY A 459 -13.85 23.11 -16.85
C GLY A 459 -12.85 23.95 -17.65
N LYS A 460 -13.19 24.36 -18.88
CA LYS A 460 -12.33 25.24 -19.71
C LYS A 460 -12.11 26.61 -19.07
N ASN A 461 -13.16 27.21 -18.51
CA ASN A 461 -13.04 28.49 -17.82
C ASN A 461 -12.18 28.36 -16.55
N ALA A 462 -12.39 27.30 -15.79
CA ALA A 462 -11.65 27.04 -14.56
C ALA A 462 -10.16 26.75 -14.83
N THR A 463 -9.82 26.00 -15.87
CA THR A 463 -8.41 25.77 -16.27
C THR A 463 -7.74 27.04 -16.78
N ALA A 464 -8.47 27.93 -17.46
CA ALA A 464 -7.94 29.23 -17.88
C ALA A 464 -7.50 30.09 -16.68
N SER A 465 -8.38 30.22 -15.67
CA SER A 465 -8.07 30.96 -14.44
C SER A 465 -6.94 30.30 -13.64
N LEU A 466 -6.95 28.97 -13.54
CA LEU A 466 -5.89 28.21 -12.87
C LEU A 466 -4.54 28.42 -13.56
N PHE A 467 -4.48 28.33 -14.89
CA PHE A 467 -3.24 28.54 -15.64
C PHE A 467 -2.69 29.95 -15.46
N ALA A 468 -3.55 30.97 -15.45
CA ALA A 468 -3.13 32.34 -15.18
C ALA A 468 -2.47 32.49 -13.79
N LEU A 469 -3.02 31.83 -12.78
CA LEU A 469 -2.47 31.80 -11.42
C LEU A 469 -1.12 31.05 -11.38
N ILE A 470 -1.01 29.90 -12.06
CA ILE A 470 0.24 29.14 -12.18
C ILE A 470 1.34 30.00 -12.82
N VAL A 471 1.04 30.68 -13.94
CA VAL A 471 2.01 31.57 -14.61
C VAL A 471 2.45 32.70 -13.68
N GLN A 472 1.52 33.29 -12.92
CA GLN A 472 1.85 34.30 -11.93
C GLN A 472 2.78 33.76 -10.83
N ALA A 473 2.51 32.55 -10.34
CA ALA A 473 3.31 31.89 -9.33
C ALA A 473 4.73 31.59 -9.82
N GLU A 474 4.87 30.99 -10.99
CA GLU A 474 6.18 30.65 -11.59
C GLU A 474 6.99 31.91 -11.92
N LEU A 475 6.35 32.98 -12.42
CA LEU A 475 7.04 34.27 -12.62
C LEU A 475 7.53 34.87 -11.30
N LYS A 476 6.76 34.74 -10.23
CA LYS A 476 7.17 35.20 -8.89
C LYS A 476 8.34 34.36 -8.37
N ALA A 477 8.27 33.03 -8.50
CA ALA A 477 9.35 32.13 -8.10
C ALA A 477 10.64 32.44 -8.87
N ALA A 478 10.58 32.58 -10.19
CA ALA A 478 11.72 32.95 -11.03
C ALA A 478 12.32 34.31 -10.64
N SER A 479 11.49 35.29 -10.27
CA SER A 479 11.99 36.59 -9.80
C SER A 479 12.71 36.50 -8.44
N ALA A 480 12.28 35.58 -7.57
CA ALA A 480 12.87 35.38 -6.25
C ALA A 480 14.18 34.56 -6.32
N SER A 481 14.28 33.61 -7.24
CA SER A 481 15.48 32.78 -7.44
C SER A 481 16.59 33.49 -8.23
N ALA A 482 16.29 34.58 -8.95
CA ALA A 482 17.24 35.30 -9.81
C ALA A 482 18.51 35.82 -9.11
N PHE A 483 18.53 35.85 -7.78
CA PHE A 483 19.65 36.36 -6.96
C PHE A 483 20.32 35.27 -6.10
N LYS A 484 19.98 33.98 -6.31
CA LYS A 484 20.61 32.86 -5.60
C LYS A 484 21.77 32.29 -6.45
N ASP A 485 22.94 32.10 -5.85
CA ASP A 485 24.06 31.36 -6.47
C ASP A 485 23.78 29.85 -6.34
N ASP A 486 23.52 29.17 -7.45
CA ASP A 486 23.18 27.73 -7.48
C ASP A 486 24.46 26.86 -7.53
N ASP A 487 24.48 25.81 -6.70
CA ASP A 487 25.48 24.73 -6.75
C ASP A 487 25.28 23.85 -8.01
N SER A 488 26.36 23.59 -8.76
CA SER A 488 26.31 23.03 -10.12
C SER A 488 25.72 21.62 -10.24
N ASP A 489 25.82 20.81 -9.19
CA ASP A 489 25.40 19.39 -9.22
C ASP A 489 23.89 19.21 -8.96
N TYR A 490 23.22 20.18 -8.34
CA TYR A 490 21.76 20.19 -8.14
C TYR A 490 20.98 20.66 -9.38
N LEU A 491 21.68 21.30 -10.32
CA LEU A 491 21.06 21.96 -11.47
C LEU A 491 20.36 20.98 -12.41
N GLN A 492 20.98 19.83 -12.71
CA GLN A 492 20.45 18.89 -13.70
C GLN A 492 19.16 18.19 -13.24
N ALA A 493 19.11 17.75 -11.97
CA ALA A 493 17.90 17.13 -11.41
C ALA A 493 16.75 18.13 -11.30
N SER A 494 17.07 19.38 -10.93
CA SER A 494 16.11 20.49 -10.88
C SER A 494 15.53 20.83 -12.26
N ILE A 495 16.36 20.82 -13.32
CA ILE A 495 15.90 21.06 -14.70
C ILE A 495 14.94 19.97 -15.17
N VAL A 496 15.25 18.68 -14.92
CA VAL A 496 14.37 17.57 -15.32
C VAL A 496 13.02 17.65 -14.60
N ALA A 497 13.04 17.87 -13.27
CA ALA A 497 11.82 18.03 -12.50
C ALA A 497 10.99 19.24 -12.95
N LEU A 498 11.65 20.34 -13.32
CA LEU A 498 10.98 21.51 -13.88
C LEU A 498 10.36 21.22 -15.25
N ASP A 499 11.04 20.49 -16.13
CA ASP A 499 10.53 20.12 -17.45
C ASP A 499 9.28 19.21 -17.36
N GLU A 500 9.30 18.23 -16.45
CA GLU A 500 8.14 17.39 -16.15
C GLU A 500 6.97 18.25 -15.64
N ARG A 501 7.23 19.20 -14.73
CA ARG A 501 6.21 20.12 -14.20
C ARG A 501 5.62 21.03 -15.28
N LEU A 502 6.48 21.63 -16.10
CA LEU A 502 6.06 22.49 -17.21
C LEU A 502 5.25 21.71 -18.25
N SER A 503 5.58 20.44 -18.48
CA SER A 503 4.81 19.56 -19.36
C SER A 503 3.38 19.37 -18.87
N SER A 504 3.18 19.16 -17.57
CA SER A 504 1.85 19.09 -16.94
C SER A 504 1.10 20.41 -17.02
N TYR A 505 1.76 21.55 -16.74
CA TYR A 505 1.15 22.87 -16.90
C TYR A 505 0.74 23.16 -18.35
N ALA A 506 1.52 22.71 -19.33
CA ALA A 506 1.19 22.86 -20.73
C ALA A 506 -0.08 22.08 -21.13
N LEU A 507 -0.36 20.93 -20.50
CA LEU A 507 -1.63 20.23 -20.69
C LEU A 507 -2.82 21.08 -20.21
N ILE A 508 -2.70 21.69 -19.03
CA ILE A 508 -3.71 22.61 -18.47
C ILE A 508 -3.87 23.84 -19.39
N ALA A 509 -2.77 24.37 -19.93
CA ALA A 509 -2.80 25.50 -20.85
C ALA A 509 -3.59 25.19 -22.13
N ARG A 510 -3.31 24.02 -22.75
CA ARG A 510 -3.95 23.56 -24.00
C ARG A 510 -5.45 23.33 -23.83
N ALA A 511 -5.90 22.95 -22.63
CA ALA A 511 -7.32 22.80 -22.31
C ALA A 511 -8.13 24.11 -22.44
N ALA A 512 -7.47 25.27 -22.39
CA ALA A 512 -8.08 26.59 -22.55
C ALA A 512 -7.29 27.48 -23.53
N ILE A 513 -6.87 26.92 -24.66
CA ILE A 513 -5.95 27.55 -25.63
C ILE A 513 -6.37 28.96 -26.06
N ASP A 514 -7.67 29.20 -26.22
CA ASP A 514 -8.23 30.49 -26.66
C ASP A 514 -7.97 31.63 -25.67
N VAL A 515 -7.73 31.31 -24.40
CA VAL A 515 -7.43 32.28 -23.33
C VAL A 515 -5.95 32.28 -22.97
N THR A 516 -5.32 31.09 -22.93
CA THR A 516 -3.96 30.93 -22.42
C THR A 516 -2.89 31.41 -23.40
N ILE A 517 -3.09 31.25 -24.72
CA ILE A 517 -2.16 31.76 -25.73
C ILE A 517 -2.09 33.29 -25.72
N PRO A 518 -3.21 34.04 -25.80
CA PRO A 518 -3.17 35.51 -25.68
C PRO A 518 -2.52 36.00 -24.38
N LEU A 519 -2.75 35.32 -23.26
CA LEU A 519 -2.12 35.64 -21.98
C LEU A 519 -0.59 35.52 -22.06
N LEU A 520 -0.08 34.40 -22.57
CA LEU A 520 1.36 34.17 -22.70
C LEU A 520 2.00 35.16 -23.69
N THR A 521 1.35 35.43 -24.82
CA THR A 521 1.83 36.43 -25.80
C THR A 521 1.97 37.80 -25.14
N ARG A 522 0.95 38.26 -24.42
CA ARG A 522 0.99 39.55 -23.71
C ARG A 522 2.14 39.60 -22.69
N LEU A 523 2.26 38.59 -21.83
CA LEU A 523 3.30 38.55 -20.80
C LEU A 523 4.70 38.49 -21.41
N PHE A 524 4.88 37.74 -22.50
CA PHE A 524 6.14 37.68 -23.23
C PHE A 524 6.52 39.03 -23.82
N THR A 525 5.58 39.71 -24.51
CA THR A 525 5.80 41.06 -25.06
C THR A 525 6.17 42.06 -23.96
N GLU A 526 5.44 42.09 -22.83
CA GLU A 526 5.74 42.98 -21.70
C GLU A 526 7.16 42.77 -21.14
N ARG A 527 7.65 41.53 -21.08
CA ARG A 527 8.99 41.22 -20.59
C ARG A 527 10.07 41.56 -21.61
N PHE A 528 9.81 41.30 -22.89
CA PHE A 528 10.71 41.70 -23.98
C PHE A 528 10.91 43.21 -24.01
N GLU A 529 9.84 43.99 -23.87
CA GLU A 529 9.91 45.46 -23.78
C GLU A 529 10.75 45.92 -22.58
N ARG A 530 10.55 45.34 -21.40
CA ARG A 530 11.35 45.66 -20.20
C ARG A 530 12.84 45.35 -20.37
N LEU A 531 13.17 44.22 -21.01
CA LEU A 531 14.56 43.88 -21.34
C LEU A 531 15.17 44.89 -22.31
N SER A 532 14.42 45.31 -23.32
CA SER A 532 14.90 46.31 -24.30
C SER A 532 15.13 47.69 -23.68
N GLN A 533 14.37 48.06 -22.64
CA GLN A 533 14.54 49.32 -21.90
C GLN A 533 15.70 49.30 -20.90
N GLY A 534 16.13 48.13 -20.42
CA GLY A 534 17.25 47.97 -19.50
C GLY A 534 18.65 48.00 -20.14
N HIS A 535 18.73 48.15 -21.47
CA HIS A 535 19.97 48.25 -22.24
C HIS A 535 20.37 49.70 -22.60
N TYR A 536 19.78 50.70 -21.94
CA TYR A 536 20.17 52.12 -22.02
C TYR A 536 20.69 52.67 -20.71
#